data_AF-A0A026WAJ8-F1
#
_entry.id   AF-A0A026WAJ8-F1
#
_cell.length_a   1.000
_cell.length_b   1.000
_cell.length_c   1.000
_cell.angle_alpha   90.00
_cell.angle_beta   90.00
_cell.angle_gamma   90.00
#
_symmetry.space_group_name_H-M   'P 1'
#
loop_
_entity.id
_entity.type
_entity.pdbx_description
1 polymer ?
#
loop_
_entity_poly.entity_id
_entity_poly.type
_entity_poly.pdbx_seq_one_letter_code
_entity_poly.pdbx_strand_id
1 'polypeptide(L)'
;MFWKLNENRWEKIDSIYPRAVHVVAVIVLDLPTFDRGPVVECWGTISYKIDETQLQMPVPSIQLTTAETIDISCIKLLDENQHSAILALKSTSNTERTVNVLFSREDEDGSRSEKEQLFHFLATKSFSKVYSDVFLVKEHGSLMYCLVEVQSIGDNHASLRIFTRSVNQLNIVLHLLRDEFPNVSVVEEVDSCVEAAMALIRELEMVRDKKSALEIQEAKVITDLLIP
;
A
#
# COMPACT_ATOMS: atom_id res chain seq x y z
N MET A 1 -21.02 5.24 3.89
CA MET A 1 -21.25 6.66 4.25
C MET A 1 -20.07 7.11 5.12
N PHE A 2 -19.49 8.29 4.88
CA PHE A 2 -18.33 8.77 5.63
C PHE A 2 -18.71 9.83 6.67
N TRP A 3 -17.98 9.82 7.78
CA TRP A 3 -18.10 10.79 8.86
C TRP A 3 -16.72 11.32 9.21
N LYS A 4 -16.59 12.63 9.42
CA LYS A 4 -15.35 13.28 9.85
C LYS A 4 -15.54 13.86 11.24
N LEU A 5 -14.58 13.65 12.12
CA LEU A 5 -14.54 14.32 13.41
C LEU A 5 -14.01 15.74 13.24
N ASN A 6 -14.82 16.73 13.59
CA ASN A 6 -14.45 18.14 13.63
C ASN A 6 -14.55 18.64 15.07
N GLU A 7 -13.39 18.93 15.68
CA GLU A 7 -13.24 19.22 17.10
C GLU A 7 -13.80 18.08 17.98
N ASN A 8 -15.10 18.10 18.28
CA ASN A 8 -15.81 17.10 19.08
C ASN A 8 -17.15 16.68 18.45
N ARG A 9 -17.37 16.97 17.16
CA ARG A 9 -18.62 16.65 16.46
C ARG A 9 -18.36 15.82 15.22
N TRP A 10 -19.20 14.81 15.01
CA TRP A 10 -19.18 14.00 13.79
C TRP A 10 -20.05 14.66 12.73
N GLU A 11 -19.42 15.00 11.61
CA GLU A 11 -20.08 15.58 10.44
C GLU A 11 -20.08 14.59 9.29
N LYS A 12 -21.24 14.44 8.64
CA LYS A 12 -21.36 13.58 7.46
C LYS A 12 -20.65 14.24 6.28
N ILE A 13 -19.82 13.48 5.58
CA ILE A 13 -19.09 13.94 4.39
C ILE A 13 -19.29 12.96 3.24
N ASP A 14 -19.30 13.49 2.02
CA ASP A 14 -19.46 12.70 0.80
C ASP A 14 -18.13 12.46 0.06
N SER A 15 -17.05 13.14 0.48
CA SER A 15 -15.72 13.00 -0.09
C SER A 15 -14.62 13.17 0.96
N ILE A 16 -13.51 12.46 0.77
CA ILE A 16 -12.34 12.51 1.66
C ILE A 16 -11.25 13.34 0.98
N TYR A 17 -10.78 14.37 1.66
CA TYR A 17 -9.72 15.25 1.17
C TYR A 17 -8.37 14.94 1.81
N PRO A 18 -7.25 15.22 1.12
CA PRO A 18 -5.93 15.23 1.74
C PRO A 18 -5.94 16.12 2.98
N ARG A 19 -5.57 15.59 4.15
CA ARG A 19 -5.65 16.19 5.51
C ARG A 19 -6.96 16.02 6.28
N ALA A 20 -7.95 15.29 5.78
CA ALA A 20 -9.07 14.89 6.63
C ALA A 20 -8.54 13.91 7.71
N VAL A 21 -8.38 14.40 8.94
CA VAL A 21 -8.00 13.58 10.10
C VAL A 21 -9.28 12.99 10.70
N HIS A 22 -9.22 11.74 11.16
CA HIS A 22 -10.33 11.03 11.81
C HIS A 22 -11.59 10.95 10.93
N VAL A 23 -11.45 10.32 9.76
CA VAL A 23 -12.59 9.94 8.92
C VAL A 23 -12.91 8.47 9.13
N VAL A 24 -14.17 8.16 9.36
CA VAL A 24 -14.67 6.79 9.49
C VAL A 24 -15.72 6.51 8.42
N ALA A 25 -15.71 5.29 7.89
CA ALA A 25 -16.79 4.77 7.07
C ALA A 25 -17.69 3.90 7.96
N VAL A 26 -19.00 4.15 7.93
CA VAL A 26 -19.97 3.28 8.59
C VAL A 26 -20.76 2.53 7.52
N ILE A 27 -20.83 1.22 7.69
CA ILE A 27 -21.67 0.30 6.93
C ILE A 27 -22.59 -0.37 7.94
N VAL A 28 -23.89 -0.37 7.65
CA VAL A 28 -24.90 -1.10 8.41
C VAL A 28 -25.30 -2.31 7.58
N LEU A 29 -25.20 -3.49 8.17
CA LEU A 29 -25.59 -4.74 7.54
C LEU A 29 -26.84 -5.27 8.22
N ASP A 30 -27.71 -5.92 7.45
CA ASP A 30 -28.78 -6.72 8.03
C ASP A 30 -28.20 -7.90 8.80
N LEU A 31 -28.90 -8.34 9.85
CA LEU A 31 -28.46 -9.46 10.68
C LEU A 31 -28.33 -10.73 9.83
N PRO A 32 -27.19 -11.45 9.90
CA PRO A 32 -27.01 -12.67 9.14
C PRO A 32 -27.89 -13.80 9.69
N THR A 33 -28.30 -14.71 8.80
CA THR A 33 -28.96 -15.95 9.20
C THR A 33 -27.93 -17.03 9.48
N PHE A 34 -28.05 -17.73 10.61
CA PHE A 34 -27.14 -18.79 11.06
C PHE A 34 -27.69 -20.20 10.74
N ASP A 35 -28.35 -20.34 9.60
CA ASP A 35 -29.05 -21.56 9.18
C ASP A 35 -28.09 -22.71 8.86
N ARG A 36 -26.89 -22.41 8.37
CA ARG A 36 -25.88 -23.41 7.96
C ARG A 36 -24.80 -23.68 9.00
N GLY A 37 -24.71 -22.88 10.05
CA GLY A 37 -23.68 -23.01 11.09
C GLY A 37 -23.64 -21.82 12.06
N PRO A 38 -22.92 -21.96 13.18
CA PRO A 38 -22.86 -20.95 14.24
C PRO A 38 -21.96 -19.75 13.90
N VAL A 39 -21.28 -19.79 12.74
CA VAL A 39 -20.34 -18.77 12.28
C VAL A 39 -20.69 -18.39 10.85
N VAL A 40 -20.72 -17.08 10.57
CA VAL A 40 -20.87 -16.50 9.25
C VAL A 40 -19.63 -15.68 8.95
N GLU A 41 -19.05 -15.88 7.76
CA GLU A 41 -17.91 -15.09 7.29
C GLU A 41 -18.41 -13.97 6.37
N CYS A 42 -18.12 -12.74 6.75
CA CYS A 42 -18.44 -11.54 6.00
C CYS A 42 -17.21 -11.10 5.18
N TRP A 43 -17.46 -10.83 3.91
CA TRP A 43 -16.49 -10.31 2.97
C TRP A 43 -16.96 -8.95 2.50
N GLY A 44 -16.03 -8.03 2.25
CA GLY A 44 -16.34 -6.69 1.78
C GLY A 44 -15.27 -6.16 0.85
N THR A 45 -15.65 -5.22 0.01
CA THR A 45 -14.72 -4.47 -0.83
C THR A 45 -15.00 -2.98 -0.66
N ILE A 46 -13.93 -2.18 -0.64
CA ILE A 46 -14.00 -0.73 -0.71
C ILE A 46 -13.76 -0.34 -2.17
N SER A 47 -14.79 0.17 -2.82
CA SER A 47 -14.66 0.80 -4.14
C SER A 47 -14.36 2.28 -3.97
N TYR A 48 -13.34 2.78 -4.67
CA TYR A 48 -12.93 4.18 -4.62
C TYR A 48 -12.48 4.68 -6.00
N LYS A 49 -12.42 6.00 -6.16
CA LYS A 49 -12.05 6.66 -7.42
C LYS A 49 -10.92 7.63 -7.18
N ILE A 50 -9.85 7.52 -7.97
CA ILE A 50 -8.69 8.43 -7.94
C ILE A 50 -8.37 8.83 -9.37
N ASP A 51 -8.30 10.13 -9.64
CA ASP A 51 -7.95 10.69 -10.95
C ASP A 51 -8.68 10.02 -12.12
N GLU A 52 -10.00 9.82 -11.96
CA GLU A 52 -10.90 9.15 -12.90
C GLU A 52 -10.84 7.62 -12.97
N THR A 53 -9.82 6.99 -12.38
CA THR A 53 -9.71 5.53 -12.29
C THR A 53 -10.52 4.97 -11.13
N GLN A 54 -11.36 3.97 -11.42
CA GLN A 54 -12.07 3.19 -10.38
C GLN A 54 -11.18 2.05 -9.90
N LEU A 55 -11.00 1.97 -8.59
CA LEU A 55 -10.19 0.97 -7.92
C LEU A 55 -11.02 0.27 -6.84
N GLN A 56 -10.61 -0.95 -6.50
CA GLN A 56 -11.22 -1.73 -5.43
C GLN A 56 -10.14 -2.27 -4.51
N MET A 57 -10.43 -2.30 -3.21
CA MET A 57 -9.58 -2.93 -2.21
C MET A 57 -10.41 -3.88 -1.35
N PRO A 58 -10.00 -5.14 -1.16
CA PRO A 58 -10.70 -6.05 -0.26
C PRO A 58 -10.58 -5.57 1.19
N VAL A 59 -11.69 -5.68 1.93
CA VAL A 59 -11.72 -5.57 3.38
C VAL A 59 -11.35 -6.94 3.96
N PRO A 60 -10.53 -7.03 5.02
CA PRO A 60 -10.26 -8.29 5.71
C PRO A 60 -11.57 -9.02 6.04
N SER A 61 -11.60 -10.34 5.86
CA SER A 61 -12.80 -11.12 6.18
C SER A 61 -13.08 -11.02 7.69
N ILE A 62 -14.36 -10.90 8.02
CA ILE A 62 -14.82 -10.78 9.39
C ILE A 62 -15.67 -12.01 9.68
N GLN A 63 -15.30 -12.78 10.69
CA GLN A 63 -16.17 -13.83 11.20
C GLN A 63 -17.11 -13.26 12.27
N LEU A 64 -18.40 -13.57 12.13
CA LEU A 64 -19.46 -13.26 13.06
C LEU A 64 -20.01 -14.57 13.62
N THR A 65 -20.00 -14.69 14.95
CA THR A 65 -20.63 -15.82 15.63
C THR A 65 -22.03 -15.46 16.14
N THR A 66 -22.87 -16.46 16.40
CA THR A 66 -24.19 -16.27 17.02
C THR A 66 -24.09 -15.52 18.35
N ALA A 67 -23.10 -15.85 19.19
CA ALA A 67 -22.87 -15.21 20.48
C ALA A 67 -22.52 -13.72 20.34
N GLU A 68 -21.55 -13.37 19.50
CA GLU A 68 -21.16 -11.98 19.25
C GLU A 68 -22.30 -11.13 18.66
N THR A 69 -23.21 -11.78 17.92
CA THR A 69 -24.34 -11.11 17.28
C THR A 69 -25.47 -10.83 18.29
N ILE A 70 -25.72 -11.74 19.23
CA ILE A 70 -26.74 -11.57 20.27
C ILE A 70 -26.29 -10.54 21.32
N ASP A 71 -25.01 -10.56 21.70
CA ASP A 71 -24.46 -9.68 22.73
C ASP A 71 -24.08 -8.28 22.20
N ILE A 72 -24.31 -8.00 20.91
CA ILE A 72 -24.02 -6.70 20.25
C ILE A 72 -22.53 -6.30 20.36
N SER A 73 -21.65 -7.25 20.68
CA SER A 73 -20.21 -7.03 20.79
C SER A 73 -19.49 -7.04 19.44
N CYS A 74 -20.23 -7.14 18.33
CA CYS A 74 -19.72 -7.26 16.97
C CYS A 74 -19.17 -5.96 16.35
N ILE A 75 -18.99 -4.89 17.15
CA ILE A 75 -18.32 -3.67 16.69
C ILE A 75 -16.82 -3.96 16.52
N LYS A 76 -16.44 -4.52 15.36
CA LYS A 76 -15.05 -4.70 14.98
C LYS A 76 -14.57 -3.44 14.27
N LEU A 77 -13.76 -2.65 14.96
CA LEU A 77 -13.01 -1.55 14.37
C LEU A 77 -11.90 -2.16 13.51
N LEU A 78 -11.98 -1.97 12.20
CA LEU A 78 -10.92 -2.34 11.25
C LEU A 78 -9.78 -1.32 11.35
N ASP A 79 -9.05 -1.32 12.47
CA ASP A 79 -8.10 -0.25 12.77
C ASP A 79 -6.65 -0.55 12.31
N GLU A 80 -6.34 -1.74 11.78
CA GLU A 80 -4.94 -2.18 11.81
C GLU A 80 -4.36 -2.77 10.52
N ASN A 81 -4.94 -2.53 9.35
CA ASN A 81 -4.29 -3.00 8.12
C ASN A 81 -3.40 -1.93 7.45
N GLN A 82 -2.30 -1.59 8.13
CA GLN A 82 -1.25 -0.70 7.59
C GLN A 82 -0.70 -1.22 6.25
N HIS A 83 -0.66 -2.54 6.05
CA HIS A 83 -0.24 -3.14 4.78
C HIS A 83 -1.21 -2.84 3.65
N SER A 84 -2.52 -3.00 3.87
CA SER A 84 -3.55 -2.65 2.87
C SER A 84 -3.51 -1.18 2.51
N ALA A 85 -3.27 -0.28 3.49
CA ALA A 85 -3.12 1.15 3.21
C ALA A 85 -1.89 1.45 2.33
N ILE A 86 -0.77 0.77 2.57
CA ILE A 86 0.44 0.89 1.74
C ILE A 86 0.20 0.34 0.35
N LEU A 87 -0.46 -0.82 0.22
CA LEU A 87 -0.80 -1.42 -1.06
C LEU A 87 -1.73 -0.50 -1.88
N ALA A 88 -2.74 0.08 -1.24
CA ALA A 88 -3.61 1.07 -1.88
C ALA A 88 -2.84 2.32 -2.34
N LEU A 89 -1.85 2.78 -1.57
CA LEU A 89 -1.00 3.90 -2.02
C LEU A 89 -0.12 3.49 -3.21
N LYS A 90 0.50 2.30 -3.16
CA LYS A 90 1.28 1.75 -4.27
C LYS A 90 0.45 1.63 -5.54
N SER A 91 -0.80 1.16 -5.47
CA SER A 91 -1.69 1.06 -6.64
C SER A 91 -2.09 2.41 -7.24
N THR A 92 -1.88 3.52 -6.53
CA THR A 92 -2.09 4.89 -7.06
C THR A 92 -0.86 5.51 -7.67
N SER A 93 0.26 4.78 -7.66
CA SER A 93 1.52 5.25 -8.23
C SER A 93 1.55 4.90 -9.70
N ASN A 94 1.67 5.91 -10.55
CA ASN A 94 1.73 5.71 -12.00
C ASN A 94 3.14 5.32 -12.46
N THR A 95 4.14 5.52 -11.60
CA THR A 95 5.54 5.24 -11.91
C THR A 95 6.22 4.61 -10.71
N GLU A 96 6.96 3.55 -10.98
CA GLU A 96 7.76 2.82 -10.01
C GLU A 96 9.19 2.72 -10.55
N ARG A 97 10.19 2.88 -9.67
CA ARG A 97 11.59 2.56 -10.02
C ARG A 97 12.36 2.01 -8.84
N THR A 98 13.19 1.02 -9.14
CA THR A 98 14.21 0.54 -8.21
C THR A 98 15.52 1.29 -8.46
N VAL A 99 16.14 1.75 -7.38
CA VAL A 99 17.33 2.58 -7.40
C VAL A 99 18.32 2.04 -6.37
N ASN A 100 19.56 1.83 -6.80
CA ASN A 100 20.64 1.51 -5.89
C ASN A 100 21.43 2.77 -5.56
N VAL A 101 21.66 2.96 -4.27
CA VAL A 101 22.46 4.05 -3.71
C VAL A 101 23.72 3.45 -3.12
N LEU A 102 24.88 3.98 -3.48
CA LEU A 102 26.17 3.63 -2.88
C LEU A 102 26.57 4.69 -1.87
N PHE A 103 27.00 4.25 -0.69
CA PHE A 103 27.53 5.12 0.34
C PHE A 103 29.02 5.33 0.10
N SER A 104 29.51 6.56 0.30
CA SER A 104 30.94 6.83 0.28
C SER A 104 31.57 6.31 1.58
N ARG A 105 32.59 5.46 1.44
CA ARG A 105 33.56 5.22 2.51
C ARG A 105 34.54 6.38 2.55
N GLU A 106 34.20 7.44 3.26
CA GLU A 106 35.20 8.41 3.72
C GLU A 106 35.26 8.35 5.26
N ASP A 107 36.27 7.58 5.70
CA ASP A 107 37.09 7.67 6.92
C ASP A 107 36.49 7.65 8.34
N GLU A 108 36.88 6.59 9.05
CA GLU A 108 37.52 6.49 10.39
C GLU A 108 37.12 7.37 11.59
N ASP A 109 36.13 8.25 11.54
CA ASP A 109 35.80 9.07 12.71
C ASP A 109 34.31 9.01 13.08
N GLY A 110 33.95 8.01 13.90
CA GLY A 110 32.72 7.96 14.70
C GLY A 110 31.38 8.23 13.97
N SER A 111 31.37 8.12 12.64
CA SER A 111 30.31 8.68 11.80
C SER A 111 29.08 7.79 11.78
N ARG A 112 27.91 8.43 11.68
CA ARG A 112 26.59 7.80 11.64
C ARG A 112 26.59 6.58 10.70
N SER A 113 25.94 5.49 11.13
CA SER A 113 25.76 4.32 10.27
C SER A 113 25.15 4.74 8.92
N GLU A 114 25.52 4.07 7.84
CA GLU A 114 25.02 4.38 6.49
C GLU A 114 23.48 4.40 6.42
N LYS A 115 22.86 3.51 7.21
CA LYS A 115 21.42 3.47 7.46
C LYS A 115 20.89 4.77 8.08
N GLU A 116 21.59 5.32 9.07
CA GLU A 116 21.24 6.61 9.67
C GLU A 116 21.40 7.76 8.68
N GLN A 117 22.39 7.72 7.79
CA GLN A 117 22.55 8.74 6.73
C GLN A 117 21.35 8.72 5.78
N LEU A 118 20.95 7.54 5.30
CA LEU A 118 19.77 7.37 4.44
C LEU A 118 18.49 7.84 5.15
N PHE A 119 18.28 7.42 6.40
CA PHE A 119 17.08 7.80 7.15
C PHE A 119 17.05 9.29 7.49
N HIS A 120 18.22 9.89 7.75
CA HIS A 120 18.36 11.33 7.94
C HIS A 120 18.03 12.10 6.65
N PHE A 121 18.53 11.64 5.49
CA PHE A 121 18.17 12.22 4.19
C PHE A 121 16.65 12.19 3.98
N LEU A 122 16.02 11.02 4.16
CA LEU A 122 14.58 10.85 4.01
C LEU A 122 13.81 11.80 4.94
N ALA A 123 14.16 11.85 6.22
CA ALA A 123 13.54 12.75 7.18
C ALA A 123 13.70 14.23 6.80
N THR A 124 14.88 14.62 6.31
CA THR A 124 15.17 16.00 5.87
C THR A 124 14.34 16.42 4.66
N LYS A 125 13.93 15.46 3.81
CA LYS A 125 13.07 15.69 2.65
C LYS A 125 11.58 15.42 2.95
N SER A 126 11.17 15.48 4.21
CA SER A 126 9.78 15.28 4.68
C SER A 126 9.21 13.86 4.48
N PHE A 127 10.06 12.85 4.26
CA PHE A 127 9.61 11.47 4.27
C PHE A 127 9.45 10.97 5.71
N SER A 128 8.21 10.64 6.08
CA SER A 128 7.88 10.07 7.38
C SER A 128 7.79 8.55 7.31
N LYS A 129 8.36 7.86 8.29
CA LYS A 129 8.25 6.40 8.41
C LYS A 129 6.79 6.02 8.67
N VAL A 130 6.21 5.17 7.81
CA VAL A 130 4.81 4.71 7.97
C VAL A 130 4.76 3.28 8.48
N TYR A 131 5.64 2.41 7.97
CA TYR A 131 5.68 1.00 8.37
C TYR A 131 7.04 0.38 8.05
N SER A 132 7.68 -0.30 8.99
CA SER A 132 9.01 -0.93 8.83
C SER A 132 9.98 -0.11 7.96
N ASP A 133 10.20 -0.48 6.71
CA ASP A 133 11.17 0.17 5.81
C ASP A 133 10.48 1.03 4.73
N VAL A 134 9.22 1.39 4.96
CA VAL A 134 8.37 2.19 4.08
C VAL A 134 8.20 3.60 4.62
N PHE A 135 8.50 4.56 3.77
CA PHE A 135 8.48 5.99 4.05
C PHE A 135 7.55 6.72 3.09
N LEU A 136 6.80 7.71 3.58
CA LEU A 136 5.80 8.46 2.81
C LEU A 136 5.89 9.95 3.10
N VAL A 137 5.78 10.78 2.06
CA VAL A 137 5.56 12.21 2.20
C VAL A 137 4.07 12.50 2.33
N LYS A 138 3.65 12.91 3.53
CA LYS A 138 2.27 13.34 3.83
C LYS A 138 2.06 14.85 3.66
N GLU A 139 3.15 15.61 3.60
CA GLU A 139 3.11 17.06 3.47
C GLU A 139 2.71 17.48 2.05
N HIS A 140 2.05 18.63 1.93
CA HIS A 140 1.72 19.20 0.62
C HIS A 140 2.98 19.77 -0.02
N GLY A 141 3.23 19.41 -1.27
CA GLY A 141 4.39 19.85 -2.02
C GLY A 141 4.58 19.01 -3.27
N SER A 142 5.72 19.20 -3.94
CA SER A 142 6.07 18.45 -5.16
C SER A 142 6.16 16.95 -4.94
N LEU A 143 6.56 16.50 -3.74
CA LEU A 143 6.72 15.09 -3.41
C LEU A 143 5.51 14.47 -2.71
N MET A 144 4.37 15.18 -2.64
CA MET A 144 3.18 14.69 -1.95
C MET A 144 2.79 13.29 -2.46
N TYR A 145 2.55 12.37 -1.52
CA TYR A 145 2.24 10.96 -1.77
C TYR A 145 3.35 10.13 -2.44
N CYS A 146 4.57 10.64 -2.55
CA CYS A 146 5.71 9.80 -2.92
C CYS A 146 6.04 8.83 -1.79
N LEU A 147 6.24 7.57 -2.16
CA LEU A 147 6.54 6.48 -1.25
C LEU A 147 7.90 5.88 -1.60
N VAL A 148 8.72 5.64 -0.58
CA VAL A 148 10.03 5.00 -0.71
C VAL A 148 10.05 3.79 0.20
N GLU A 149 10.35 2.64 -0.37
CA GLU A 149 10.52 1.38 0.35
C GLU A 149 11.99 0.96 0.26
N VAL A 150 12.64 0.79 1.42
CA VAL A 150 14.01 0.29 1.46
C VAL A 150 13.98 -1.23 1.40
N GLN A 151 14.43 -1.80 0.28
CA GLN A 151 14.42 -3.25 0.06
C GLN A 151 15.56 -3.95 0.80
N SER A 152 16.75 -3.33 0.79
CA SER A 152 17.93 -3.85 1.46
C SER A 152 18.89 -2.73 1.80
N ILE A 153 19.62 -2.92 2.89
CA ILE A 153 20.74 -2.07 3.29
C ILE A 153 21.90 -3.03 3.59
N GLY A 154 22.92 -3.00 2.74
CA GLY A 154 24.19 -3.68 2.96
C GLY A 154 25.27 -2.70 3.42
N ASP A 155 26.47 -3.23 3.65
CA ASP A 155 27.58 -2.51 4.29
C ASP A 155 28.15 -1.30 3.55
N ASN A 156 27.71 -1.03 2.31
CA ASN A 156 28.13 0.12 1.48
C ASN A 156 27.05 0.50 0.43
N HIS A 157 25.85 -0.09 0.50
CA HIS A 157 24.81 0.13 -0.52
C HIS A 157 23.41 -0.05 0.04
N ALA A 158 22.44 0.63 -0.55
CA ALA A 158 21.03 0.43 -0.29
C ALA A 158 20.24 0.29 -1.59
N SER A 159 19.31 -0.65 -1.63
CA SER A 159 18.30 -0.76 -2.70
C SER A 159 17.01 -0.11 -2.24
N LEU A 160 16.51 0.84 -3.03
CA LEU A 160 15.32 1.63 -2.78
C LEU A 160 14.30 1.38 -3.90
N ARG A 161 13.05 1.14 -3.53
CA ARG A 161 11.92 1.11 -4.46
C ARG A 161 11.10 2.38 -4.27
N ILE A 162 11.04 3.20 -5.32
CA ILE A 162 10.42 4.52 -5.31
C ILE A 162 9.11 4.44 -6.09
N PHE A 163 8.03 4.88 -5.45
CA PHE A 163 6.69 4.92 -6.01
C PHE A 163 6.23 6.39 -6.08
N THR A 164 5.88 6.86 -7.27
CA THR A 164 5.42 8.24 -7.48
C THR A 164 4.20 8.28 -8.40
N ARG A 165 3.43 9.37 -8.33
CA ARG A 165 2.23 9.57 -9.17
C ARG A 165 2.56 10.13 -10.56
N SER A 166 3.80 10.56 -10.78
CA SER A 166 4.26 11.05 -12.07
C SER A 166 5.76 10.87 -12.26
N VAL A 167 6.17 10.86 -13.53
CA VAL A 167 7.59 10.88 -13.95
C VAL A 167 8.31 12.11 -13.41
N ASN A 168 7.65 13.27 -13.35
CA ASN A 168 8.25 14.49 -12.82
C ASN A 168 8.61 14.35 -11.34
N GLN A 169 7.71 13.77 -10.54
CA GLN A 169 8.00 13.46 -9.14
C GLN A 169 9.17 12.50 -8.99
N LEU A 170 9.19 11.43 -9.79
CA LEU A 170 10.30 10.48 -9.81
C LEU A 170 11.63 11.18 -10.11
N ASN A 171 11.66 12.03 -11.14
CA ASN A 171 12.86 12.77 -11.52
C ASN A 171 13.35 13.69 -10.39
N ILE A 172 12.43 14.36 -9.67
CA ILE A 172 12.80 15.17 -8.51
C ILE A 172 13.47 14.31 -7.44
N VAL A 173 12.89 13.14 -7.10
CA VAL A 173 13.48 12.23 -6.09
C VAL A 173 14.85 11.74 -6.56
N LEU A 174 15.00 11.35 -7.82
CA LEU A 174 16.28 10.90 -8.38
C LEU A 174 17.35 12.00 -8.34
N HIS A 175 16.98 13.25 -8.62
CA HIS A 175 17.90 14.38 -8.47
C HIS A 175 18.31 14.59 -7.01
N LEU A 176 17.36 14.60 -6.08
CA LEU A 176 17.65 14.73 -4.66
C LEU A 176 18.58 13.62 -4.14
N LEU A 177 18.40 12.39 -4.62
CA LEU A 177 19.29 11.28 -4.29
C LEU A 177 20.70 11.48 -4.86
N ARG A 178 20.83 11.95 -6.10
CA ARG A 178 22.15 12.21 -6.73
C ARG A 178 22.89 13.38 -6.11
N ASP A 179 22.16 14.35 -5.56
CA ASP A 179 22.76 15.50 -4.87
C ASP A 179 23.38 15.08 -3.52
N GLU A 180 22.77 14.11 -2.84
CA GLU A 180 23.22 13.64 -1.51
C GLU A 180 24.20 12.47 -1.61
N PHE A 181 23.99 11.57 -2.57
CA PHE A 181 24.74 10.32 -2.70
C PHE A 181 25.60 10.29 -3.96
N PRO A 182 26.89 9.91 -3.84
CA PRO A 182 27.86 10.08 -4.92
C PRO A 182 27.61 9.18 -6.13
N ASN A 183 27.00 8.01 -5.92
CA ASN A 183 26.64 7.09 -7.00
C ASN A 183 25.24 6.54 -6.79
N VAL A 184 24.33 6.91 -7.71
CA VAL A 184 22.94 6.46 -7.75
C VAL A 184 22.70 5.80 -9.11
N SER A 185 22.46 4.49 -9.12
CA SER A 185 22.13 3.74 -10.33
C SER A 185 20.65 3.35 -10.36
N VAL A 186 19.99 3.61 -11.48
CA VAL A 186 18.61 3.18 -11.70
C VAL A 186 18.68 1.75 -12.22
N VAL A 187 18.00 0.83 -11.54
CA VAL A 187 17.87 -0.55 -11.99
C VAL A 187 16.80 -0.57 -13.09
N GLU A 188 17.16 -1.00 -14.29
CA GLU A 188 16.18 -1.29 -15.33
C GLU A 188 15.26 -2.41 -14.82
N GLU A 189 13.95 -2.21 -14.93
CA GLU A 189 12.97 -3.21 -14.50
C GLU A 189 13.26 -4.52 -15.23
N VAL A 190 13.53 -5.56 -14.46
CA VAL A 190 13.54 -6.92 -15.00
C VAL A 190 12.11 -7.23 -15.40
N ASP A 191 11.93 -7.45 -16.69
CA ASP A 191 10.66 -7.72 -17.36
C ASP A 191 9.87 -8.80 -16.58
N SER A 192 8.78 -8.42 -15.92
CA SER A 192 7.96 -9.30 -15.06
C SER A 192 7.14 -10.33 -15.85
N CYS A 193 7.41 -10.44 -17.16
CA CYS A 193 6.83 -11.39 -18.10
C CYS A 193 6.80 -12.83 -17.58
N VAL A 194 7.80 -13.26 -16.80
CA VAL A 194 7.83 -14.62 -16.22
C VAL A 194 6.78 -14.79 -15.13
N GLU A 195 6.61 -13.81 -14.25
CA GLU A 195 5.63 -13.84 -13.16
C GLU A 195 4.20 -13.71 -13.71
N ALA A 196 4.00 -12.81 -14.69
CA ALA A 196 2.77 -12.69 -15.46
C ALA A 196 2.40 -14.00 -16.18
N ALA A 197 3.37 -14.65 -16.83
CA ALA A 197 3.15 -15.93 -17.51
C ALA A 197 2.77 -17.05 -16.52
N MET A 198 3.43 -17.12 -15.36
CA MET A 198 3.08 -18.10 -14.32
C MET A 198 1.67 -17.87 -13.74
N ALA A 199 1.28 -16.61 -13.52
CA ALA A 199 -0.06 -16.27 -13.07
C ALA A 199 -1.14 -16.68 -14.08
N LEU A 200 -0.92 -16.38 -15.37
CA LEU A 200 -1.83 -16.78 -16.44
C LEU A 200 -1.95 -18.31 -16.57
N ILE A 201 -0.83 -19.03 -16.50
CA ILE A 201 -0.85 -20.51 -16.50
C ILE A 201 -1.71 -21.02 -15.35
N ARG A 202 -1.52 -20.49 -14.14
CA ARG A 202 -2.29 -20.90 -12.96
C ARG A 202 -3.78 -20.64 -13.15
N GLU A 203 -4.19 -19.49 -13.67
CA GLU A 203 -5.60 -19.21 -13.97
C GLU A 203 -6.18 -20.24 -14.95
N LEU A 204 -5.46 -20.51 -16.05
CA LEU A 204 -5.89 -21.49 -17.06
C LEU A 204 -6.00 -22.90 -16.47
N GLU A 205 -5.11 -23.28 -15.56
CA GLU A 205 -5.19 -24.57 -14.85
C GLU A 205 -6.41 -24.65 -13.94
N MET A 206 -6.73 -23.59 -13.18
CA MET A 206 -7.94 -23.56 -12.34
C MET A 206 -9.22 -23.72 -13.16
N VAL A 207 -9.28 -23.08 -14.34
CA VAL A 207 -10.40 -23.21 -15.29
C VAL A 207 -10.46 -24.62 -15.89
N ARG A 208 -9.33 -25.15 -16.37
CA ARG A 208 -9.23 -26.51 -16.95
C ARG A 208 -9.69 -27.57 -15.97
N ASP A 209 -9.24 -27.47 -14.72
CA ASP A 209 -9.49 -28.45 -13.67
C ASP A 209 -10.88 -28.28 -13.02
N LYS A 210 -11.71 -27.34 -13.53
CA LYS A 210 -13.07 -27.05 -13.06
C LYS A 210 -13.14 -26.82 -11.55
N LYS A 211 -12.17 -26.04 -11.04
CA LYS A 211 -12.13 -25.60 -9.65
C LYS A 211 -13.35 -24.74 -9.32
N SER A 212 -13.54 -24.47 -8.03
CA SER A 212 -14.68 -23.66 -7.60
C SER A 212 -14.63 -22.28 -8.26
N ALA A 213 -15.81 -21.67 -8.47
CA ALA A 213 -15.90 -20.33 -9.03
C ALA A 213 -15.07 -19.30 -8.21
N LEU A 214 -14.90 -19.55 -6.91
CA LEU A 214 -14.10 -18.73 -6.02
C LEU A 214 -12.60 -18.85 -6.33
N GLU A 215 -12.07 -20.07 -6.44
CA GLU A 215 -10.64 -20.30 -6.77
C GLU A 215 -10.27 -19.73 -8.15
N ILE A 216 -11.19 -19.82 -9.12
CA ILE A 216 -11.00 -19.23 -10.45
C ILE A 216 -10.97 -17.70 -10.37
N GLN A 217 -11.87 -17.10 -9.59
CA GLN A 217 -11.91 -15.65 -9.42
C GLN A 217 -10.65 -15.12 -8.72
N GLU A 218 -10.13 -15.83 -7.71
CA GLU A 218 -8.86 -15.46 -7.05
C GLU A 218 -7.67 -15.52 -8.01
N ALA A 219 -7.56 -16.59 -8.80
CA ALA A 219 -6.49 -16.71 -9.79
C ALA A 219 -6.56 -15.59 -10.83
N LYS A 220 -7.78 -15.26 -11.29
CA LYS A 220 -8.01 -14.19 -12.26
C LYS A 220 -7.63 -12.80 -11.74
N VAL A 221 -7.94 -12.49 -10.47
CA VAL A 221 -7.54 -11.20 -9.86
C VAL A 221 -6.01 -11.02 -9.89
N ILE A 222 -5.25 -12.10 -9.67
CA ILE A 222 -3.79 -12.05 -9.72
C ILE A 222 -3.29 -11.83 -11.15
N THR A 223 -3.89 -12.50 -12.13
CA THR A 223 -3.54 -12.30 -13.55
C THR A 223 -3.85 -10.88 -14.01
N ASP A 224 -5.04 -10.36 -13.72
CA ASP A 224 -5.48 -9.00 -14.08
C ASP A 224 -4.58 -7.92 -13.45
N LEU A 225 -3.94 -8.21 -12.30
CA LEU A 225 -2.97 -7.31 -11.66
C LEU A 225 -1.60 -7.29 -12.36
N LEU A 226 -1.20 -8.40 -12.96
CA LEU A 226 0.13 -8.57 -13.58
C LEU A 226 0.12 -8.32 -15.10
N ILE A 227 -1.05 -8.45 -15.74
CA ILE A 227 -1.26 -8.26 -17.18
C ILE A 227 -2.37 -7.21 -17.35
N PRO A 228 -2.01 -5.91 -17.49
CA PRO A 228 -2.98 -4.82 -17.67
C PRO A 228 -3.64 -4.80 -19.05
#